data_AF-A0A4U1FEP0-F1
#
_entry.id   AF-A0A4U1FEP0-F1
#
_cell.length_a   1.000
_cell.length_b   1.000
_cell.length_c   1.000
_cell.angle_alpha   90.00
_cell.angle_beta   90.00
_cell.angle_gamma   90.00
#
_symmetry.space_group_name_H-M   'P 1'
#
loop_
_entity.id
_entity.type
_entity.pdbx_description
1 polymer ?
#
loop_
_entity_poly.entity_id
_entity_poly.type
_entity_poly.pdbx_seq_one_letter_code
_entity_poly.pdbx_strand_id
1 'polypeptide(L)'
;NHSERFVFIAEWYDPNASLFRRYELLFYPGDGSVEMHDVKNHRTFLKRTKYEDLHLEDLFIGNKVNVFSRQLVLLDYGDQYTARQLGSRKEKTLALIKPDAVSKAGEIIEIISKAGFTLTKLKMMTLSSELIQFITSGPIIAMEILRDDAICEWKRLLGPANSGLARTDAPGSIRALFGTDGIRNAAHGPDSFACAARPHAISEGLLGKILMAIRDAGFEISAMQMFNMDRVNVEEFYEIYKGVVSEYN
;
A
#
# COMPACT_ATOMS: atom_id res chain seq x y z
N ASN A 1 -5.85 10.88 30.07
CA ASN A 1 -4.52 11.36 29.65
C ASN A 1 -3.44 10.33 29.97
N HIS A 2 -3.42 9.21 29.27
CA HIS A 2 -2.25 8.33 29.29
C HIS A 2 -1.40 8.70 28.09
N SER A 3 -0.17 9.11 28.38
CA SER A 3 0.89 9.48 27.46
C SER A 3 0.96 8.51 26.29
N GLU A 4 0.86 9.05 25.08
CA GLU A 4 1.05 8.35 23.81
C GLU A 4 2.26 7.40 23.89
N ARG A 5 2.06 6.15 23.45
CA ARG A 5 3.07 5.11 23.46
C ARG A 5 2.94 4.25 22.21
N PHE A 6 4.05 3.68 21.78
CA PHE A 6 4.12 2.71 20.69
C PHE A 6 4.62 1.38 21.23
N VAL A 7 3.99 0.29 20.81
CA VAL A 7 4.26 -1.06 21.32
C VAL A 7 4.70 -1.95 20.17
N PHE A 8 5.81 -2.65 20.34
CA PHE A 8 6.39 -3.59 19.39
C PHE A 8 6.61 -4.95 20.03
N ILE A 9 6.39 -6.01 19.28
CA ILE A 9 6.89 -7.33 19.62
C ILE A 9 8.33 -7.41 19.14
N ALA A 10 9.25 -7.49 20.09
CA ALA A 10 10.69 -7.54 19.85
C ALA A 10 11.25 -8.91 20.25
N GLU A 11 12.23 -9.40 19.51
CA GLU A 11 12.96 -10.62 19.83
C GLU A 11 14.40 -10.33 20.18
N TRP A 12 14.90 -11.01 21.22
CA TRP A 12 16.27 -10.92 21.67
C TRP A 12 16.83 -12.33 21.90
N TYR A 13 18.05 -12.56 21.43
CA TYR A 13 18.79 -13.76 21.77
C TYR A 13 19.45 -13.60 23.15
N ASP A 14 19.04 -14.41 24.12
CA ASP A 14 19.63 -14.46 25.46
C ASP A 14 20.83 -15.41 25.43
N PRO A 15 22.08 -14.91 25.47
CA PRO A 15 23.26 -15.76 25.36
C PRO A 15 23.48 -16.66 26.58
N ASN A 16 22.92 -16.32 27.73
CA ASN A 16 23.08 -17.12 28.95
C ASN A 16 22.15 -18.35 28.94
N ALA A 17 20.95 -18.17 28.39
CA ALA A 17 19.94 -19.22 28.28
C ALA A 17 19.95 -19.93 26.91
N SER A 18 20.78 -19.45 25.97
CA SER A 18 20.90 -19.95 24.59
C SER A 18 19.56 -20.05 23.87
N LEU A 19 18.68 -19.07 24.07
CA LEU A 19 17.32 -19.08 23.51
C LEU A 19 16.84 -17.69 23.10
N PHE A 20 15.93 -17.65 22.14
CA PHE A 20 15.24 -16.43 21.73
C PHE A 20 14.07 -16.14 22.68
N ARG A 21 14.04 -14.91 23.22
CA ARG A 21 12.96 -14.40 24.05
C ARG A 21 12.22 -13.31 23.31
N ARG A 22 10.90 -13.28 23.47
CA ARG A 22 10.05 -12.20 22.94
C ARG A 22 9.63 -11.27 24.05
N TYR A 23 9.70 -9.98 23.75
CA TYR A 23 9.32 -8.90 24.63
C TYR A 23 8.33 -7.97 23.93
N GLU A 24 7.41 -7.41 24.70
CA GLU A 24 6.74 -6.17 24.31
C GLU A 24 7.69 -5.02 24.65
N LEU A 25 8.20 -4.33 23.63
CA LEU A 25 8.94 -3.08 23.76
C LEU A 25 7.96 -1.92 23.63
N LEU A 26 7.88 -1.10 24.66
CA LEU A 26 7.07 0.10 24.71
C LEU A 26 7.99 1.30 24.59
N PHE A 27 7.68 2.21 23.67
CA PHE A 27 8.38 3.48 23.49
C PHE A 27 7.43 4.65 23.75
N TYR A 28 7.89 5.64 24.52
CA TYR A 28 7.14 6.82 24.89
C TYR A 28 7.75 8.05 24.21
N PRO A 29 7.23 8.49 23.04
CA PRO A 29 7.81 9.60 22.28
C PRO A 29 7.84 10.92 23.05
N GLY A 30 6.90 11.13 23.97
CA GLY A 30 6.80 12.37 24.73
C GLY A 30 7.98 12.64 25.67
N ASP A 31 8.69 11.62 26.13
CA ASP A 31 9.84 11.76 27.04
C ASP A 31 11.06 10.90 26.69
N GLY A 32 11.02 10.17 25.58
CA GLY A 32 12.10 9.29 25.11
C GLY A 32 12.36 8.12 26.05
N SER A 33 11.36 7.67 26.82
CA SER A 33 11.52 6.50 27.69
C SER A 33 11.08 5.20 27.03
N VAL A 34 11.65 4.10 27.50
CA VAL A 34 11.35 2.74 27.05
C VAL A 34 10.98 1.84 28.22
N GLU A 35 10.10 0.88 27.97
CA GLU A 35 9.69 -0.17 28.92
C GLU A 35 9.66 -1.52 28.18
N MET A 36 9.97 -2.62 28.86
CA MET A 36 9.89 -3.96 28.27
C MET A 36 9.17 -4.95 29.19
N HIS A 37 8.26 -5.74 28.62
CA HIS A 37 7.61 -6.86 29.30
C HIS A 37 7.90 -8.18 28.58
N ASP A 38 8.16 -9.24 29.36
CA ASP A 38 8.25 -10.60 28.83
C ASP A 38 6.87 -11.06 28.37
N VAL A 39 6.73 -11.42 27.09
CA VAL A 39 5.44 -11.79 26.48
C VAL A 39 4.87 -13.06 27.10
N LYS A 40 5.73 -14.02 27.46
CA LYS A 40 5.29 -15.35 27.92
C LYS A 40 4.79 -15.31 29.37
N ASN A 41 5.47 -14.53 30.21
CA ASN A 41 5.21 -14.49 31.64
C ASN A 41 4.45 -13.24 32.09
N HIS A 42 4.21 -12.28 31.17
CA HIS A 42 3.61 -10.98 31.47
C HIS A 42 4.30 -10.25 32.63
N ARG A 43 5.62 -10.40 32.73
CA ARG A 43 6.45 -9.77 33.78
C ARG A 43 7.25 -8.64 33.21
N THR A 44 7.35 -7.54 33.95
CA THR A 44 8.26 -6.44 33.62
C THR A 44 9.70 -6.95 33.59
N PHE A 45 10.34 -6.81 32.42
CA PHE A 45 11.74 -7.11 32.20
C PHE A 45 12.59 -5.85 32.40
N LEU A 46 12.14 -4.72 31.84
CA LEU A 46 12.74 -3.40 32.00
C LEU A 46 11.64 -2.42 32.40
N LYS A 47 11.76 -1.79 33.57
CA LYS A 47 10.84 -0.72 33.98
C LYS A 47 11.04 0.52 33.11
N ARG A 48 9.99 1.33 32.95
CA ARG A 48 10.06 2.60 32.21
C ARG A 48 11.27 3.44 32.62
N THR A 49 12.21 3.59 31.69
CA THR A 49 13.49 4.27 31.91
C THR A 49 13.79 5.15 30.69
N LYS A 50 14.30 6.36 30.91
CA LYS A 50 14.76 7.22 29.81
C LYS A 50 15.88 6.54 29.03
N TYR A 51 15.80 6.63 27.70
CA TYR A 51 16.80 6.04 26.82
C TYR A 51 16.91 6.89 25.55
N GLU A 52 17.95 7.73 25.51
CA GLU A 52 18.11 8.77 24.49
C GLU A 52 18.60 8.24 23.13
N ASP A 53 19.16 7.02 23.11
CA ASP A 53 19.75 6.43 21.90
C ASP A 53 18.73 5.69 21.00
N LEU A 54 17.42 5.83 21.27
CA LEU A 54 16.35 5.22 20.47
C LEU A 54 15.38 6.29 19.99
N HIS A 55 15.23 6.41 18.67
CA HIS A 55 14.38 7.42 18.04
C HIS A 55 13.18 6.77 17.35
N LEU A 56 12.13 7.56 17.11
CA LEU A 56 10.91 7.06 16.46
C LEU A 56 11.16 6.52 15.05
N GLU A 57 12.14 7.08 14.33
CA GLU A 57 12.54 6.64 13.00
C GLU A 57 13.18 5.24 12.98
N ASP A 58 13.69 4.77 14.12
CA ASP A 58 14.24 3.42 14.27
C ASP A 58 13.14 2.36 14.47
N LEU A 59 11.90 2.79 14.77
CA LEU A 59 10.81 1.93 15.21
C LEU A 59 9.92 1.47 14.04
N PHE A 60 10.45 0.58 13.21
CA PHE A 60 9.71 -0.10 12.15
C PHE A 60 10.01 -1.61 12.12
N ILE A 61 9.05 -2.39 11.63
CA ILE A 61 9.17 -3.86 11.60
C ILE A 61 10.35 -4.30 10.72
N GLY A 62 11.12 -5.25 11.22
CA GLY A 62 12.33 -5.77 10.60
C GLY A 62 13.60 -5.03 11.02
N ASN A 63 13.50 -3.84 11.63
CA ASN A 63 14.68 -3.12 12.10
C ASN A 63 15.30 -3.80 13.33
N LYS A 64 16.61 -3.56 13.52
CA LYS A 64 17.34 -3.96 14.73
C LYS A 64 17.66 -2.73 15.56
N VAL A 65 17.18 -2.70 16.79
CA VAL A 65 17.37 -1.58 17.71
C VAL A 65 18.17 -2.02 18.93
N ASN A 66 18.98 -1.12 19.49
CA ASN A 66 19.75 -1.40 20.70
C ASN A 66 19.06 -0.78 21.90
N VAL A 67 18.80 -1.58 22.94
CA VAL A 67 18.29 -1.11 24.23
C VAL A 67 19.17 -1.66 25.35
N PHE A 68 19.92 -0.80 26.04
CA PHE A 68 20.85 -1.17 27.11
C PHE A 68 21.75 -2.37 26.75
N SER A 69 22.47 -2.25 25.63
CA SER A 69 23.39 -3.27 25.07
C SER A 69 22.72 -4.58 24.62
N ARG A 70 21.39 -4.60 24.45
CA ARG A 70 20.66 -5.71 23.85
C ARG A 70 20.21 -5.32 22.46
N GLN A 71 20.65 -6.07 21.46
CA GLN A 71 20.18 -5.91 20.08
C GLN A 71 18.85 -6.65 19.93
N LEU A 72 17.77 -5.87 19.86
CA LEU A 72 16.40 -6.34 19.68
C LEU A 72 16.04 -6.31 18.20
N VAL A 73 15.37 -7.34 17.69
CA VAL A 73 14.76 -7.32 16.36
C VAL A 73 13.27 -7.04 16.51
N LEU A 74 12.77 -6.00 15.85
CA LEU A 74 11.34 -5.66 15.87
C LEU A 74 10.60 -6.58 14.90
N LEU A 75 9.81 -7.52 15.42
CA LEU A 75 9.13 -8.56 14.64
C LEU A 75 7.72 -8.16 14.21
N ASP A 76 6.98 -7.48 15.09
CA ASP A 76 5.60 -7.09 14.83
C ASP A 76 5.19 -5.90 15.71
N TYR A 77 4.01 -5.34 15.47
CA TYR A 77 3.38 -4.36 16.35
C TYR A 77 2.70 -5.08 17.52
N GLY A 78 2.86 -4.53 18.73
CA GLY A 78 2.25 -5.07 19.94
C GLY A 78 0.78 -4.68 20.12
N ASP A 79 0.31 -3.63 19.43
CA ASP A 79 -1.09 -3.27 19.42
C ASP A 79 -1.55 -2.64 18.10
N GLN A 80 -2.88 -2.61 17.90
CA GLN A 80 -3.49 -2.09 16.69
C GLN A 80 -3.33 -0.58 16.53
N TYR A 81 -3.16 0.16 17.64
CA TYR A 81 -2.88 1.59 17.61
C TYR A 81 -1.53 1.85 16.95
N THR A 82 -0.48 1.19 17.43
CA THR A 82 0.88 1.29 16.91
C THR A 82 0.95 0.83 15.46
N ALA A 83 0.30 -0.28 15.13
CA ALA A 83 0.22 -0.77 13.75
C ALA A 83 -0.42 0.25 12.79
N ARG A 84 -1.39 1.03 13.25
CA ARG A 84 -2.05 2.08 12.44
C ARG A 84 -1.21 3.35 12.34
N GLN A 85 -0.46 3.69 13.38
CA GLN A 85 0.35 4.92 13.41
C GLN A 85 1.72 4.76 12.73
N LEU A 86 2.37 3.62 12.95
CA LEU A 86 3.76 3.36 12.52
C LEU A 86 3.87 2.29 11.43
N GLY A 87 2.76 1.65 11.08
CA GLY A 87 2.67 0.76 9.93
C GLY A 87 2.97 1.47 8.62
N SER A 88 4.25 1.57 8.22
CA SER A 88 4.58 1.93 6.83
C SER A 88 4.08 0.80 5.93
N ARG A 89 2.87 0.99 5.41
CA ARG A 89 2.31 0.20 4.33
C ARG A 89 2.71 0.90 3.04
N LYS A 90 3.96 0.75 2.64
CA LYS A 90 4.37 1.10 1.29
C LYS A 90 3.53 0.29 0.31
N GLU A 91 2.48 0.91 -0.17
CA GLU A 91 1.47 0.32 -1.05
C GLU A 91 1.73 0.80 -2.46
N LYS A 92 1.60 -0.12 -3.41
CA LYS A 92 1.53 0.22 -4.82
C LYS A 92 0.07 0.26 -5.23
N THR A 93 -0.33 1.26 -5.99
CA THR A 93 -1.65 1.31 -6.60
C THR A 93 -1.57 1.75 -8.05
N LEU A 94 -2.59 1.38 -8.82
CA LEU A 94 -2.75 1.79 -10.20
C LEU A 94 -3.43 3.16 -10.24
N ALA A 95 -2.82 4.10 -10.94
CA ALA A 95 -3.46 5.35 -11.32
C ALA A 95 -3.62 5.41 -12.84
N LEU A 96 -4.77 5.89 -13.29
CA LEU A 96 -5.12 6.00 -14.70
C LEU A 96 -5.54 7.43 -15.01
N ILE A 97 -4.97 8.03 -16.06
CA ILE A 97 -5.44 9.26 -16.68
C ILE A 97 -6.26 8.87 -17.91
N LYS A 98 -7.52 9.31 -17.93
CA LYS A 98 -8.50 9.04 -18.98
C LYS A 98 -8.28 9.93 -20.21
N PRO A 99 -8.84 9.59 -21.38
CA PRO A 99 -8.55 10.30 -22.63
C PRO A 99 -8.86 11.80 -22.60
N ASP A 100 -9.90 12.21 -21.85
CA ASP A 100 -10.30 13.61 -21.66
C ASP A 100 -9.23 14.47 -20.98
N ALA A 101 -8.34 13.87 -20.20
CA ALA A 101 -7.33 14.58 -19.42
C ALA A 101 -5.88 14.30 -19.86
N VAL A 102 -5.66 13.52 -20.91
CA VAL A 102 -4.30 13.23 -21.40
C VAL A 102 -3.57 14.50 -21.86
N SER A 103 -4.28 15.48 -22.43
CA SER A 103 -3.71 16.79 -22.78
C SER A 103 -3.20 17.58 -21.56
N LYS A 104 -3.66 17.22 -20.36
CA LYS A 104 -3.31 17.81 -19.06
C LYS A 104 -2.46 16.87 -18.19
N ALA A 105 -1.91 15.80 -18.77
CA ALA A 105 -1.19 14.78 -18.03
C ALA A 105 0.01 15.32 -17.24
N GLY A 106 0.76 16.29 -17.79
CA GLY A 106 1.90 16.91 -17.10
C GLY A 106 1.49 17.57 -15.77
N GLU A 107 0.40 18.34 -15.78
CA GLU A 107 -0.14 18.99 -14.58
C GLU A 107 -0.62 17.94 -13.56
N ILE A 108 -1.26 16.86 -14.01
CA ILE A 108 -1.74 15.77 -13.14
C ILE A 108 -0.56 15.01 -12.51
N ILE A 109 0.47 14.69 -13.29
CA ILE A 109 1.68 14.00 -12.79
C ILE A 109 2.41 14.88 -11.77
N GLU A 110 2.48 16.19 -12.00
CA GLU A 110 3.06 17.13 -11.04
C GLU A 110 2.26 17.14 -9.72
N ILE A 111 0.92 17.13 -9.79
CA ILE A 111 0.06 17.03 -8.60
C ILE A 111 0.31 15.73 -7.84
N ILE A 112 0.43 14.59 -8.54
CA ILE A 112 0.72 13.28 -7.95
C ILE A 112 2.07 13.31 -7.23
N SER A 113 3.11 13.86 -7.87
CA SER A 113 4.44 13.97 -7.29
C SER A 113 4.46 14.90 -6.07
N LYS A 114 3.82 16.07 -6.15
CA LYS A 114 3.69 17.01 -5.01
C LYS A 114 2.89 16.43 -3.85
N ALA A 115 1.97 15.50 -4.11
CA ALA A 115 1.24 14.77 -3.09
C ALA A 115 2.05 13.64 -2.42
N GLY A 116 3.35 13.51 -2.73
CA GLY A 116 4.25 12.57 -2.08
C GLY A 116 4.19 11.15 -2.63
N PHE A 117 3.61 10.95 -3.82
CA PHE A 117 3.67 9.65 -4.50
C PHE A 117 4.96 9.52 -5.31
N THR A 118 5.56 8.35 -5.23
CA THR A 118 6.64 7.93 -6.13
C THR A 118 6.04 7.22 -7.33
N LEU A 119 6.25 7.78 -8.54
CA LEU A 119 5.89 7.07 -9.77
C LEU A 119 6.96 6.00 -10.03
N THR A 120 6.57 4.73 -10.00
CA THR A 120 7.48 3.61 -10.23
C THR A 120 7.41 3.11 -11.67
N LYS A 121 6.25 3.24 -12.33
CA LYS A 121 6.05 2.91 -13.75
C LYS A 121 5.05 3.88 -14.39
N LEU A 122 5.22 4.16 -15.68
CA LEU A 122 4.29 4.96 -16.46
C LEU A 122 4.27 4.46 -17.90
N LYS A 123 3.08 4.33 -18.48
CA LYS A 123 2.89 3.95 -19.88
C LYS A 123 1.65 4.60 -20.48
N MET A 124 1.79 5.11 -21.70
CA MET A 124 0.66 5.52 -22.53
C MET A 124 0.22 4.36 -23.41
N MET A 125 -1.09 4.08 -23.48
CA MET A 125 -1.64 3.00 -24.29
C MET A 125 -3.05 3.33 -24.80
N THR A 126 -3.47 2.67 -25.87
CA THR A 126 -4.85 2.74 -26.38
C THR A 126 -5.50 1.38 -26.15
N LEU A 127 -6.71 1.35 -25.59
CA LEU A 127 -7.45 0.11 -25.35
C LEU A 127 -8.33 -0.23 -26.57
N SER A 128 -8.36 -1.51 -26.97
CA SER A 128 -9.06 -2.01 -28.17
C SER A 128 -10.40 -2.70 -27.89
N SER A 129 -11.00 -2.51 -26.71
CA SER A 129 -12.22 -3.20 -26.27
C SER A 129 -13.53 -2.50 -26.68
N GLU A 130 -14.53 -3.28 -27.09
CA GLU A 130 -15.90 -2.80 -27.40
C GLU A 130 -16.69 -2.35 -26.14
N LEU A 131 -16.22 -2.66 -24.93
CA LEU A 131 -17.06 -2.61 -23.72
C LEU A 131 -17.19 -1.20 -23.08
N ILE A 132 -16.31 -0.23 -23.42
CA ILE A 132 -16.41 1.14 -22.88
C ILE A 132 -16.01 2.15 -23.96
N GLN A 133 -16.99 2.58 -24.75
CA GLN A 133 -16.85 3.50 -25.90
C GLN A 133 -16.04 4.77 -25.58
N PHE A 134 -16.09 5.25 -24.33
CA PHE A 134 -15.35 6.43 -23.90
C PHE A 134 -13.86 6.17 -23.62
N ILE A 135 -13.50 5.09 -22.93
CA ILE A 135 -12.08 4.80 -22.61
C ILE A 135 -11.33 4.39 -23.88
N THR A 136 -12.02 3.83 -24.88
CA THR A 136 -11.44 3.53 -26.20
C THR A 136 -11.46 4.70 -27.18
N SER A 137 -11.96 5.87 -26.78
CA SER A 137 -12.01 7.06 -27.65
C SER A 137 -10.65 7.73 -27.88
N GLY A 138 -9.62 7.35 -27.11
CA GLY A 138 -8.28 7.91 -27.22
C GLY A 138 -7.27 7.21 -26.33
N PRO A 139 -6.00 7.65 -26.36
CA PRO A 139 -4.98 7.11 -25.49
C PRO A 139 -5.30 7.39 -24.02
N ILE A 140 -4.85 6.49 -23.14
CA ILE A 140 -4.84 6.63 -21.69
C ILE A 140 -3.40 6.59 -21.19
N ILE A 141 -3.16 7.11 -19.98
CA ILE A 141 -1.88 6.94 -19.28
C ILE A 141 -2.13 6.10 -18.04
N ALA A 142 -1.48 4.94 -17.97
CA ALA A 142 -1.46 4.08 -16.79
C ALA A 142 -0.14 4.27 -16.04
N MET A 143 -0.21 4.35 -14.71
CA MET A 143 0.96 4.52 -13.87
C MET A 143 0.85 3.67 -12.59
N GLU A 144 1.97 3.12 -12.16
CA GLU A 144 2.14 2.50 -10.84
C GLU A 144 2.67 3.59 -9.90
N ILE A 145 1.92 3.89 -8.85
CA ILE A 145 2.29 4.90 -7.85
C ILE A 145 2.48 4.23 -6.49
N LEU A 146 3.52 4.65 -5.78
CA LEU A 146 3.96 4.10 -4.49
C LEU A 146 3.93 5.19 -3.43
N ARG A 147 3.27 4.91 -2.31
CA ARG A 147 3.25 5.76 -1.11
C ARG A 147 2.82 4.93 0.10
N ASP A 148 3.05 5.42 1.31
CA ASP A 148 2.32 4.92 2.47
C ASP A 148 0.81 5.18 2.29
N ASP A 149 -0.01 4.15 2.49
CA ASP A 149 -1.47 4.17 2.29
C ASP A 149 -1.89 4.66 0.89
N ALA A 150 -1.14 4.25 -0.14
CA ALA A 150 -1.26 4.77 -1.50
C ALA A 150 -2.69 4.71 -2.07
N ILE A 151 -3.47 3.66 -1.78
CA ILE A 151 -4.86 3.53 -2.27
C ILE A 151 -5.75 4.62 -1.66
N CYS A 152 -5.68 4.80 -0.34
CA CYS A 152 -6.48 5.79 0.39
C CYS A 152 -6.12 7.21 -0.05
N GLU A 153 -4.83 7.51 -0.07
CA GLU A 153 -4.35 8.82 -0.45
C GLU A 153 -4.63 9.15 -1.92
N TRP A 154 -4.60 8.14 -2.81
CA TRP A 154 -4.95 8.34 -4.22
C TRP A 154 -6.43 8.67 -4.38
N LYS A 155 -7.31 7.98 -3.66
CA LYS A 155 -8.75 8.31 -3.63
C LYS A 155 -9.01 9.72 -3.13
N ARG A 156 -8.31 10.14 -2.07
CA ARG A 156 -8.41 11.50 -1.53
C ARG A 156 -7.98 12.53 -2.56
N LEU A 157 -6.89 12.26 -3.28
CA LEU A 157 -6.38 13.15 -4.33
C LEU A 157 -7.30 13.22 -5.56
N LEU A 158 -7.99 12.12 -5.90
CA LEU A 158 -9.01 12.08 -6.95
C LEU A 158 -10.25 12.89 -6.58
N GLY A 159 -10.76 12.75 -5.36
CA GLY A 159 -12.05 13.30 -4.93
C GLY A 159 -13.27 12.53 -5.47
N PRO A 160 -14.50 13.02 -5.22
CA PRO A 160 -15.74 12.36 -5.64
C PRO A 160 -15.79 12.01 -7.13
N ALA A 161 -16.38 10.87 -7.48
CA ALA A 161 -16.41 10.37 -8.86
C ALA A 161 -17.16 11.30 -9.84
N ASN A 162 -18.18 12.02 -9.34
CA ASN A 162 -18.86 13.06 -10.08
C ASN A 162 -18.10 14.38 -9.93
N SER A 163 -17.60 14.94 -11.04
CA SER A 163 -16.83 16.18 -11.04
C SER A 163 -17.59 17.41 -10.53
N GLY A 164 -18.93 17.42 -10.66
CA GLY A 164 -19.77 18.46 -10.06
C GLY A 164 -19.69 18.46 -8.53
N LEU A 165 -19.83 17.27 -7.93
CA LEU A 165 -19.66 17.09 -6.49
C LEU A 165 -18.20 17.30 -6.05
N ALA A 166 -17.23 16.90 -6.87
CA ALA A 166 -15.83 17.16 -6.56
C ALA A 166 -15.53 18.65 -6.47
N ARG A 167 -16.11 19.48 -7.35
CA ARG A 167 -15.94 20.94 -7.28
C ARG A 167 -16.51 21.57 -6.01
N THR A 168 -17.56 20.99 -5.42
CA THR A 168 -18.14 21.49 -4.17
C THR A 168 -17.40 20.96 -2.95
N ASP A 169 -17.14 19.65 -2.91
CA ASP A 169 -16.71 18.96 -1.69
C ASP A 169 -15.19 18.87 -1.56
N ALA A 170 -14.47 18.88 -2.69
CA ALA A 170 -13.02 18.76 -2.77
C ALA A 170 -12.45 19.57 -3.96
N PRO A 171 -12.58 20.91 -3.98
CA PRO A 171 -12.26 21.76 -5.13
C PRO A 171 -10.80 21.66 -5.63
N GLY A 172 -9.86 21.22 -4.78
CA GLY A 172 -8.47 20.98 -5.16
C GLY A 172 -8.19 19.58 -5.71
N SER A 173 -9.20 18.71 -5.85
CA SER A 173 -9.01 17.33 -6.31
C SER A 173 -8.83 17.26 -7.84
N ILE A 174 -8.20 16.18 -8.32
CA ILE A 174 -7.98 15.97 -9.77
C ILE A 174 -9.31 15.99 -10.53
N ARG A 175 -10.37 15.37 -9.99
CA ARG A 175 -11.69 15.33 -10.64
C ARG A 175 -12.41 16.68 -10.63
N ALA A 176 -12.12 17.55 -9.68
CA ALA A 176 -12.64 18.92 -9.64
C ALA A 176 -11.95 19.80 -10.68
N LEU A 177 -10.62 19.67 -10.79
CA LEU A 177 -9.77 20.50 -11.64
C LEU A 177 -9.87 20.13 -13.13
N PHE A 178 -9.89 18.83 -13.44
CA PHE A 178 -9.75 18.34 -14.83
C PHE A 178 -10.99 17.59 -15.34
N GLY A 179 -11.91 17.21 -14.45
CA GLY A 179 -13.09 16.44 -14.83
C GLY A 179 -14.28 17.31 -15.22
N THR A 180 -15.06 16.83 -16.19
CA THR A 180 -16.23 17.51 -16.75
C THR A 180 -17.54 16.96 -16.19
N ASP A 181 -17.71 15.64 -16.20
CA ASP A 181 -18.92 14.94 -15.76
C ASP A 181 -18.58 13.61 -15.03
N GLY A 182 -19.60 12.78 -14.72
CA GLY A 182 -19.38 11.51 -14.00
C GLY A 182 -18.63 10.44 -14.78
N ILE A 183 -18.66 10.49 -16.12
CA ILE A 183 -17.99 9.55 -17.02
C ILE A 183 -16.59 10.10 -17.38
N ARG A 184 -16.54 11.38 -17.73
CA ARG A 184 -15.36 12.18 -18.10
C ARG A 184 -14.81 12.91 -16.87
N ASN A 185 -14.29 12.13 -15.94
CA ASN A 185 -13.77 12.62 -14.67
C ASN A 185 -12.24 12.62 -14.61
N ALA A 186 -11.55 12.70 -15.74
CA ALA A 186 -10.09 12.82 -15.87
C ALA A 186 -9.23 11.64 -15.39
N ALA A 187 -9.52 11.02 -14.24
CA ALA A 187 -8.65 10.00 -13.66
C ALA A 187 -9.41 8.92 -12.86
N HIS A 188 -8.79 7.75 -12.80
CA HIS A 188 -9.32 6.56 -12.12
C HIS A 188 -8.26 5.92 -11.22
N GLY A 189 -8.74 5.26 -10.17
CA GLY A 189 -7.96 4.47 -9.23
C GLY A 189 -8.83 3.35 -8.67
N PRO A 190 -8.23 2.22 -8.28
CA PRO A 190 -8.97 1.07 -7.78
C PRO A 190 -9.62 1.39 -6.42
N ASP A 191 -10.74 0.73 -6.15
CA ASP A 191 -11.49 0.95 -4.91
C ASP A 191 -10.89 0.24 -3.68
N SER A 192 -10.07 -0.76 -3.92
CA SER A 192 -9.39 -1.64 -2.96
C SER A 192 -8.13 -2.23 -3.60
N PHE A 193 -7.42 -3.13 -2.90
CA PHE A 193 -6.32 -3.88 -3.49
C PHE A 193 -6.77 -4.63 -4.74
N ALA A 194 -6.07 -4.43 -5.86
CA ALA A 194 -6.35 -5.13 -7.10
C ALA A 194 -5.40 -6.34 -7.26
N CYS A 195 -5.98 -7.54 -7.39
CA CYS A 195 -5.26 -8.76 -7.75
C CYS A 195 -5.64 -9.16 -9.18
N ALA A 196 -4.65 -9.54 -10.01
CA ALA A 196 -4.88 -10.04 -11.36
C ALA A 196 -4.76 -11.56 -11.40
N ALA A 197 -5.82 -12.25 -11.84
CA ALA A 197 -5.76 -13.69 -12.14
C ALA A 197 -5.16 -13.90 -13.54
N ARG A 198 -4.15 -14.77 -13.65
CA ARG A 198 -3.46 -15.01 -14.94
C ARG A 198 -4.34 -15.82 -15.91
N PRO A 199 -4.17 -15.64 -17.24
CA PRO A 199 -4.95 -16.38 -18.25
C PRO A 199 -4.91 -17.90 -18.09
N HIS A 200 -3.75 -18.48 -17.74
CA HIS A 200 -3.63 -19.94 -17.55
C HIS A 200 -4.49 -20.45 -16.39
N ALA A 201 -4.57 -19.69 -15.30
CA ALA A 201 -5.40 -20.06 -14.15
C ALA A 201 -6.90 -20.01 -14.48
N ILE A 202 -7.29 -19.19 -15.47
CA ILE A 202 -8.65 -19.16 -16.00
C ILE A 202 -8.88 -20.37 -16.91
N SER A 203 -7.97 -20.63 -17.87
CA SER A 203 -8.11 -21.74 -18.81
C SER A 203 -8.05 -23.13 -18.15
N GLU A 204 -7.33 -23.26 -17.03
CA GLU A 204 -7.24 -24.48 -16.24
C GLU A 204 -8.38 -24.62 -15.21
N GLY A 205 -9.34 -23.69 -15.19
CA GLY A 205 -10.47 -23.71 -14.25
C GLY A 205 -10.07 -23.48 -12.78
N LEU A 206 -8.87 -22.97 -12.53
CA LEU A 206 -8.34 -22.73 -11.18
C LEU A 206 -8.90 -21.45 -10.55
N LEU A 207 -9.58 -20.60 -11.32
CA LEU A 207 -10.17 -19.36 -10.84
C LEU A 207 -10.98 -19.58 -9.55
N GLY A 208 -11.86 -20.59 -9.51
CA GLY A 208 -12.66 -20.89 -8.31
C GLY A 208 -11.81 -21.16 -7.07
N LYS A 209 -10.70 -21.90 -7.20
CA LYS A 209 -9.78 -22.18 -6.10
C LYS A 209 -9.05 -20.93 -5.62
N ILE A 210 -8.65 -20.06 -6.55
CA ILE A 210 -8.01 -18.77 -6.24
C ILE A 210 -8.97 -17.88 -5.45
N LEU A 211 -10.23 -17.78 -5.88
CA LEU A 211 -11.25 -16.99 -5.18
C LEU A 211 -11.52 -17.53 -3.77
N MET A 212 -11.58 -18.86 -3.61
CA MET A 212 -11.74 -19.48 -2.30
C MET A 212 -10.53 -19.21 -1.40
N ALA A 213 -9.30 -19.34 -1.91
CA ALA A 213 -8.10 -19.04 -1.15
C ALA A 213 -8.05 -17.57 -0.67
N ILE A 214 -8.46 -16.62 -1.52
CA ILE A 214 -8.55 -15.20 -1.15
C ILE A 214 -9.57 -15.01 -0.01
N ARG A 215 -10.73 -15.66 -0.11
CA ARG A 215 -11.77 -15.58 0.93
C ARG A 215 -11.35 -16.27 2.23
N ASP A 216 -10.72 -17.43 2.15
CA ASP A 216 -10.26 -18.21 3.32
C ASP A 216 -9.11 -17.49 4.05
N ALA A 217 -8.34 -16.67 3.34
CA ALA A 217 -7.36 -15.75 3.93
C ALA A 217 -8.01 -14.50 4.57
N GLY A 218 -9.34 -14.40 4.59
CA GLY A 218 -10.09 -13.35 5.27
C GLY A 218 -10.32 -12.09 4.43
N PHE A 219 -10.03 -12.12 3.13
CA PHE A 219 -10.29 -10.98 2.23
C PHE A 219 -11.69 -11.06 1.63
N GLU A 220 -12.34 -9.89 1.48
CA GLU A 220 -13.62 -9.76 0.81
C GLU A 220 -13.42 -9.32 -0.65
N ILE A 221 -14.07 -10.02 -1.58
CA ILE A 221 -13.98 -9.72 -3.01
C ILE A 221 -15.11 -8.75 -3.36
N SER A 222 -14.78 -7.47 -3.53
CA SER A 222 -15.76 -6.41 -3.79
C SER A 222 -16.20 -6.32 -5.25
N ALA A 223 -15.31 -6.66 -6.20
CA ALA A 223 -15.58 -6.63 -7.62
C ALA A 223 -14.62 -7.55 -8.38
N MET A 224 -15.03 -8.04 -9.55
CA MET A 224 -14.19 -8.83 -10.45
C MET A 224 -14.52 -8.48 -11.89
N GLN A 225 -13.48 -8.30 -12.71
CA GLN A 225 -13.63 -7.99 -14.12
C GLN A 225 -12.59 -8.77 -14.94
N MET A 226 -13.04 -9.31 -16.06
CA MET A 226 -12.18 -10.02 -17.01
C MET A 226 -11.72 -9.05 -18.10
N PHE A 227 -10.42 -9.05 -18.38
CA PHE A 227 -9.82 -8.23 -19.42
C PHE A 227 -9.11 -9.15 -20.42
N ASN A 228 -9.44 -8.99 -21.71
CA ASN A 228 -8.68 -9.61 -22.79
C ASN A 228 -7.63 -8.62 -23.25
N MET A 229 -6.36 -8.99 -23.13
CA MET A 229 -5.21 -8.20 -23.58
C MET A 229 -4.63 -8.85 -24.83
N ASP A 230 -4.20 -8.02 -25.77
CA ASP A 230 -3.43 -8.42 -26.94
C ASP A 230 -1.98 -8.80 -26.56
N ARG A 231 -1.36 -9.63 -27.39
CA ARG A 231 -0.10 -10.31 -27.09
C ARG A 231 1.04 -9.37 -26.69
N VAL A 232 1.12 -8.20 -27.32
CA VAL A 232 2.14 -7.18 -27.04
C VAL A 232 1.96 -6.60 -25.63
N ASN A 233 0.72 -6.28 -25.25
CA ASN A 233 0.41 -5.77 -23.92
C ASN A 233 0.56 -6.83 -22.82
N VAL A 234 0.31 -8.12 -23.14
CA VAL A 234 0.55 -9.24 -22.22
C VAL A 234 2.04 -9.43 -21.95
N GLU A 235 2.88 -9.48 -22.99
CA GLU A 235 4.32 -9.68 -22.84
C GLU A 235 4.97 -8.59 -21.99
N GLU A 236 4.60 -7.32 -22.17
CA GLU A 236 5.10 -6.21 -21.33
C GLU A 236 4.49 -6.18 -19.91
N PHE A 237 3.22 -6.55 -19.74
CA PHE A 237 2.60 -6.59 -18.41
C PHE A 237 3.23 -7.68 -17.53
N TYR A 238 3.64 -8.80 -18.13
CA TYR A 238 4.30 -9.90 -17.42
C TYR A 238 5.83 -9.86 -17.46
N GLU A 239 6.44 -8.93 -18.19
CA GLU A 239 7.90 -8.76 -18.28
C GLU A 239 8.55 -8.56 -16.91
N ILE A 240 7.82 -7.94 -15.97
CA ILE A 240 8.24 -7.74 -14.58
C ILE A 240 8.38 -9.03 -13.76
N TYR A 241 7.88 -10.16 -14.26
CA TYR A 241 8.03 -11.50 -13.67
C TYR A 241 9.10 -12.33 -14.37
N LYS A 242 9.66 -11.83 -15.48
CA LYS A 242 10.70 -12.50 -16.24
C LYS A 242 11.97 -12.56 -15.39
N GLY A 243 12.41 -13.77 -15.03
CA GLY A 243 13.53 -14.02 -14.12
C GLY A 243 13.20 -14.10 -12.62
N VAL A 244 11.94 -13.84 -12.22
CA VAL A 244 11.48 -13.99 -10.82
C VAL A 244 10.57 -15.22 -10.67
N VAL A 245 9.84 -15.59 -11.71
CA VAL A 245 8.95 -16.76 -11.73
C VAL A 245 9.44 -17.74 -12.79
N SER A 246 9.71 -18.98 -12.38
CA SER A 246 10.35 -20.04 -13.20
C SER A 246 9.59 -20.42 -14.47
N GLU A 247 8.28 -20.16 -14.54
CA GLU A 247 7.45 -20.51 -15.69
C GLU A 247 7.47 -19.49 -16.85
N TYR A 248 8.18 -18.36 -16.72
CA TYR A 248 8.32 -17.34 -17.78
C TYR A 248 9.71 -17.41 -18.43
N ASN A 249 9.88 -18.35 -19.37
CA ASN A 249 10.97 -18.38 -20.36
C ASN A 249 10.44 -18.07 -21.75
#